data_AF-A0A9X2BDC5-F1
#
_entry.id   AF-A0A9X2BDC5-F1
#
_cell.length_a   1.000
_cell.length_b   1.000
_cell.length_c   1.000
_cell.angle_alpha   90.00
_cell.angle_beta   90.00
_cell.angle_gamma   90.00
#
_symmetry.space_group_name_H-M   'P 1'
#
loop_
_entity.id
_entity.type
_entity.pdbx_description
1 polymer ?
#
loop_
_entity_poly.entity_id
_entity_poly.type
_entity_poly.pdbx_seq_one_letter_code
_entity_poly.pdbx_strand_id
1 'polypeptide(L)'
;MNITAEQKQNLYHYLDEVFTYRETLNEVYDHILSAAEQYQGDLSFQDTVNYIIKSDFGGSNKFKDLEKSYQSAAKEDVWNQFKALFLKNARITGAFLTLVCLILTCYFKLDIINMPVMLSIFSAYFIIIVGDHFYRPFKAGYLNEGKKQSLYHKAVSEILNFPGRPMGAFFGALGTRIHTTHSNSVLGIILIGYVYVLIPIFILSYYQAFKQDYQLNHKIL
;
A
#
# COMPACT_ATOMS: atom_id res chain seq x y z
N MET A 1 -29.16 14.63 21.87
CA MET A 1 -30.41 14.14 21.23
C MET A 1 -30.44 12.60 21.25
N ASN A 2 -31.61 11.94 21.31
CA ASN A 2 -31.68 10.47 21.24
C ASN A 2 -31.88 10.02 19.77
N ILE A 3 -30.89 9.34 19.18
CA ILE A 3 -30.85 9.02 17.74
C ILE A 3 -31.44 7.64 17.47
N THR A 4 -32.43 7.55 16.57
CA THR A 4 -33.08 6.27 16.23
C THR A 4 -32.21 5.41 15.30
N ALA A 5 -32.47 4.10 15.25
CA ALA A 5 -31.77 3.19 14.33
C ALA A 5 -31.97 3.58 12.85
N GLU A 6 -33.16 4.07 12.49
CA GLU A 6 -33.45 4.55 11.13
C GLU A 6 -32.62 5.79 10.77
N GLN A 7 -32.48 6.74 11.69
CA GLN A 7 -31.63 7.93 11.50
C GLN A 7 -30.16 7.56 11.32
N LYS A 8 -29.66 6.60 12.12
CA LYS A 8 -28.30 6.04 11.98
C LYS A 8 -28.10 5.42 10.60
N GLN A 9 -29.05 4.60 10.16
CA GLN A 9 -29.00 3.95 8.84
C GLN A 9 -29.05 4.96 7.69
N ASN A 10 -29.90 5.97 7.77
CA ASN A 10 -30.02 7.02 6.74
C ASN A 10 -28.73 7.85 6.65
N LEU A 11 -28.15 8.22 7.80
CA LEU A 11 -26.85 8.91 7.83
C LEU A 11 -25.76 8.04 7.21
N TYR A 12 -25.68 6.76 7.59
CA TYR A 12 -24.70 5.84 7.03
C TYR A 12 -24.83 5.73 5.51
N HIS A 13 -26.05 5.55 4.99
CA HIS A 13 -26.30 5.45 3.55
C HIS A 13 -25.90 6.73 2.81
N TYR A 14 -26.24 7.91 3.35
CA TYR A 14 -25.82 9.19 2.79
C TYR A 14 -24.29 9.31 2.70
N LEU A 15 -23.57 8.95 3.77
CA LEU A 15 -22.11 9.02 3.79
C LEU A 15 -21.47 7.92 2.91
N ASP A 16 -22.11 6.76 2.78
CA ASP A 16 -21.69 5.69 1.88
C ASP A 16 -21.71 6.14 0.42
N GLU A 17 -22.71 6.90 -0.03
CA GLU A 17 -22.70 7.44 -1.40
C GLU A 17 -21.60 8.48 -1.64
N VAL A 18 -21.14 9.13 -0.57
CA VAL A 18 -20.19 10.24 -0.63
C VAL A 18 -18.73 9.78 -0.57
N PHE A 19 -18.40 8.88 0.36
CA PHE A 19 -17.01 8.47 0.63
C PHE A 19 -16.61 7.23 -0.15
N THR A 20 -15.38 7.20 -0.64
CA THR A 20 -14.84 6.04 -1.36
C THR A 20 -14.33 4.98 -0.41
N TYR A 21 -13.68 5.40 0.68
CA TYR A 21 -13.01 4.49 1.60
C TYR A 21 -13.76 4.29 2.90
N ARG A 22 -13.72 3.05 3.39
CA ARG A 22 -14.42 2.64 4.61
C ARG A 22 -13.93 3.38 5.85
N GLU A 23 -12.61 3.57 5.99
CA GLU A 23 -12.05 4.22 7.18
C GLU A 23 -12.50 5.67 7.29
N THR A 24 -12.49 6.41 6.17
CA THR A 24 -12.99 7.79 6.14
C THR A 24 -14.48 7.86 6.47
N LEU A 25 -15.28 6.94 5.89
CA LEU A 25 -16.71 6.85 6.15
C LEU A 25 -16.98 6.64 7.63
N ASN A 26 -16.36 5.61 8.22
CA ASN A 26 -16.57 5.25 9.62
C ASN A 26 -16.17 6.41 10.55
N GLU A 27 -15.02 7.04 10.32
CA GLU A 27 -14.55 8.16 11.13
C GLU A 27 -15.52 9.35 11.07
N VAL A 28 -15.98 9.72 9.87
CA VAL A 28 -16.93 10.84 9.70
C VAL A 28 -18.30 10.48 10.28
N TYR A 29 -18.76 9.25 10.09
CA TYR A 29 -20.01 8.75 10.64
C TYR A 29 -20.00 8.79 12.17
N ASP A 30 -18.97 8.23 12.80
CA ASP A 30 -18.82 8.18 14.25
C ASP A 30 -18.68 9.59 14.85
N HIS A 31 -17.95 10.48 14.18
CA HIS A 31 -17.83 11.89 14.59
C HIS A 31 -19.18 12.61 14.55
N ILE A 32 -19.91 12.52 13.43
CA ILE A 32 -21.23 13.17 13.27
C ILE A 32 -22.21 12.61 14.29
N LEU A 33 -22.22 11.30 14.49
CA LEU A 33 -23.13 10.65 15.44
C LEU A 33 -22.83 11.09 16.87
N SER A 34 -21.56 11.09 17.27
CA SER A 34 -21.13 11.56 18.59
C SER A 34 -21.46 13.03 18.82
N ALA A 35 -21.21 13.89 17.82
CA ALA A 35 -21.54 15.31 17.89
C ALA A 35 -23.05 15.56 17.95
N ALA A 36 -23.85 14.81 17.20
CA ALA A 36 -25.31 14.91 17.21
C ALA A 36 -25.92 14.42 18.54
N GLU A 37 -25.34 13.39 19.18
CA GLU A 37 -25.77 12.94 20.50
C GLU A 37 -25.53 14.02 21.57
N GLN A 38 -24.41 14.74 21.46
CA GLN A 38 -24.03 15.83 22.36
C GLN A 38 -24.74 17.17 22.07
N TYR A 39 -25.39 17.31 20.91
CA TYR A 39 -26.08 18.54 20.55
C TYR A 39 -27.29 18.81 21.46
N GLN A 40 -27.35 20.02 22.02
CA GLN A 40 -28.38 20.46 22.99
C GLN A 40 -29.42 21.43 22.39
N GLY A 41 -29.38 21.72 21.09
CA GLY A 41 -30.34 22.64 20.46
C GLY A 41 -31.62 21.96 19.98
N ASP A 42 -32.65 22.77 19.69
CA ASP A 42 -33.97 22.32 19.23
C ASP A 42 -34.06 22.03 17.72
N LEU A 43 -32.94 21.69 17.09
CA LEU A 43 -32.90 21.36 15.66
C LEU A 43 -33.39 19.93 15.42
N SER A 44 -33.96 19.70 14.24
CA SER A 44 -34.22 18.34 13.76
C SER A 44 -32.89 17.57 13.61
N PHE A 45 -32.93 16.24 13.58
CA PHE A 45 -31.74 15.43 13.33
C PHE A 45 -31.03 15.84 12.04
N GLN A 46 -31.79 16.01 10.95
CA GLN A 46 -31.23 16.37 9.65
C GLN A 46 -30.56 17.74 9.68
N ASP A 47 -31.19 18.71 10.33
CA ASP A 47 -30.62 20.06 10.47
C ASP A 47 -29.37 20.06 11.36
N THR A 48 -29.37 19.24 12.41
CA THR A 48 -28.21 19.03 13.28
C THR A 48 -27.04 18.42 12.50
N VAL A 49 -27.29 17.39 11.71
CA VAL A 49 -26.27 16.77 10.84
C VAL A 49 -25.74 17.77 9.82
N ASN A 50 -26.63 18.50 9.12
CA ASN A 50 -26.22 19.52 8.16
C ASN A 50 -25.39 20.63 8.81
N TYR A 51 -25.76 21.03 10.03
CA TYR A 51 -25.02 21.98 10.84
C TYR A 51 -23.61 21.45 11.15
N ILE A 52 -23.49 20.24 11.68
CA ILE A 52 -22.20 19.59 11.99
C ILE A 52 -21.33 19.46 10.73
N ILE A 53 -21.91 19.00 9.62
CA ILE A 53 -21.20 18.90 8.33
C ILE A 53 -20.63 20.25 7.90
N LYS A 54 -21.41 21.32 8.08
CA LYS A 54 -20.99 22.67 7.72
C LYS A 54 -19.96 23.24 8.70
N SER A 55 -20.13 23.05 10.01
CA SER A 55 -19.27 23.62 11.04
C SER A 55 -17.94 22.90 11.15
N ASP A 56 -17.96 21.57 11.18
CA ASP A 56 -16.80 20.77 11.55
C ASP A 56 -15.98 20.36 10.32
N PHE A 57 -16.66 20.11 9.20
CA PHE A 57 -16.02 19.65 7.96
C PHE A 57 -15.95 20.74 6.89
N GLY A 58 -16.54 21.91 7.12
CA GLY A 58 -16.56 23.03 6.15
C GLY A 58 -17.52 22.83 4.98
N GLY A 59 -18.48 21.90 5.11
CA GLY A 59 -19.47 21.56 4.09
C GLY A 59 -19.14 20.29 3.30
N SER A 60 -20.15 19.72 2.63
CA SER A 60 -20.01 18.47 1.87
C SER A 60 -19.07 18.57 0.67
N ASN A 61 -18.84 19.79 0.16
CA ASN A 61 -17.83 20.06 -0.87
C ASN A 61 -16.38 19.79 -0.40
N LYS A 62 -16.13 19.77 0.92
CA LYS A 62 -14.82 19.51 1.51
C LYS A 62 -14.56 18.05 1.84
N PHE A 63 -15.54 17.17 1.72
CA PHE A 63 -15.36 15.74 1.96
C PHE A 63 -14.31 15.09 1.05
N LYS A 64 -14.19 15.54 -0.20
CA LYS A 64 -13.13 15.06 -1.10
C LYS A 64 -11.73 15.47 -0.64
N ASP A 65 -11.59 16.70 -0.15
CA ASP A 65 -10.31 17.20 0.38
C ASP A 65 -9.93 16.44 1.67
N LEU A 66 -10.91 16.20 2.54
CA LEU A 66 -10.76 15.41 3.77
C LEU A 66 -10.31 13.97 3.45
N GLU A 67 -11.01 13.30 2.53
CA GLU A 67 -10.68 11.93 2.13
C GLU A 67 -9.27 11.83 1.53
N LYS A 68 -8.88 12.82 0.72
CA LYS A 68 -7.52 12.91 0.18
C LYS A 68 -6.48 13.11 1.28
N SER A 69 -6.79 13.91 2.31
CA SER A 69 -5.92 14.10 3.48
C SER A 69 -5.72 12.79 4.24
N TYR A 70 -6.81 12.07 4.56
CA TYR A 70 -6.73 10.75 5.18
C TYR A 70 -5.95 9.75 4.34
N GLN A 71 -6.15 9.75 3.02
CA GLN A 71 -5.37 8.89 2.12
C GLN A 71 -3.88 9.23 2.16
N SER A 72 -3.52 10.51 2.20
CA SER A 72 -2.12 10.93 2.29
C SER A 72 -1.49 10.50 3.61
N ALA A 73 -2.21 10.68 4.72
CA ALA A 73 -1.74 10.28 6.05
C ALA A 73 -1.56 8.76 6.16
N ALA A 74 -2.56 7.97 5.72
CA ALA A 74 -2.46 6.51 5.70
C ALA A 74 -1.29 6.05 4.81
N LYS A 75 -1.10 6.68 3.65
CA LYS A 75 0.03 6.38 2.76
C LYS A 75 1.38 6.67 3.43
N GLU A 76 1.50 7.80 4.10
CA GLU A 76 2.72 8.19 4.80
C GLU A 76 3.05 7.20 5.92
N ASP A 77 2.06 6.83 6.73
CA ASP A 77 2.22 5.87 7.83
C ASP A 77 2.70 4.51 7.31
N VAL A 78 2.00 3.93 6.31
CA VAL A 78 2.40 2.64 5.72
C VAL A 78 3.80 2.75 5.08
N TRP A 79 4.15 3.88 4.44
CA TRP A 79 5.49 4.09 3.90
C TRP A 79 6.56 4.15 4.99
N ASN A 80 6.29 4.82 6.11
CA ASN A 80 7.23 4.94 7.22
C ASN A 80 7.47 3.57 7.87
N GLN A 81 6.41 2.79 8.08
CA GLN A 81 6.50 1.41 8.56
C GLN A 81 7.31 0.53 7.59
N PHE A 82 6.99 0.60 6.28
CA PHE A 82 7.72 -0.14 5.27
C PHE A 82 9.20 0.25 5.24
N LYS A 83 9.55 1.55 5.28
CA LYS A 83 10.94 2.01 5.31
C LYS A 83 11.68 1.47 6.54
N ALA A 84 11.05 1.49 7.71
CA ALA A 84 11.65 0.96 8.93
C ALA A 84 11.95 -0.55 8.79
N LEU A 85 11.00 -1.33 8.27
CA LEU A 85 11.19 -2.76 8.01
C LEU A 85 12.23 -3.01 6.91
N PHE A 86 12.22 -2.21 5.84
CA PHE A 86 13.17 -2.29 4.76
C PHE A 86 14.60 -2.05 5.25
N LEU A 87 14.83 -0.99 6.01
CA LEU A 87 16.15 -0.69 6.59
C LEU A 87 16.60 -1.78 7.58
N LYS A 88 15.68 -2.31 8.38
CA LYS A 88 15.96 -3.42 9.30
C LYS A 88 16.39 -4.69 8.54
N ASN A 89 15.61 -5.09 7.54
CA ASN A 89 15.90 -6.26 6.71
C ASN A 89 17.15 -6.02 5.83
N ALA A 90 17.40 -4.80 5.38
CA ALA A 90 18.60 -4.46 4.63
C ALA A 90 19.87 -4.57 5.47
N ARG A 91 19.82 -4.23 6.77
CA ARG A 91 20.98 -4.42 7.66
C ARG A 91 21.31 -5.90 7.87
N ILE A 92 20.30 -6.72 8.13
CA ILE A 92 20.49 -8.14 8.49
C ILE A 92 20.70 -9.00 7.24
N THR A 93 19.75 -8.93 6.31
CA THR A 93 19.73 -9.73 5.08
C THR A 93 20.69 -9.17 4.04
N GLY A 94 20.90 -7.85 4.01
CA GLY A 94 21.82 -7.22 3.05
C GLY A 94 23.27 -7.65 3.27
N ALA A 95 23.77 -7.74 4.51
CA ALA A 95 25.12 -8.23 4.75
C ALA A 95 25.34 -9.66 4.23
N PHE A 96 24.37 -10.55 4.46
CA PHE A 96 24.41 -11.93 3.97
C PHE A 96 24.30 -12.00 2.44
N LEU A 97 23.34 -11.28 1.84
CA LEU A 97 23.13 -11.28 0.39
C LEU A 97 24.28 -10.61 -0.36
N THR A 98 24.88 -9.56 0.19
CA THR A 98 26.10 -8.93 -0.35
C THR A 98 27.27 -9.92 -0.34
N LEU A 99 27.44 -10.70 0.73
CA LEU A 99 28.44 -11.76 0.80
C LEU A 99 28.20 -12.84 -0.27
N VAL A 100 26.96 -13.31 -0.41
CA VAL A 100 26.59 -14.29 -1.45
C VAL A 100 26.83 -13.73 -2.86
N CYS A 101 26.43 -12.49 -3.12
CA CYS A 101 26.68 -11.84 -4.42
C CYS A 101 28.17 -11.68 -4.71
N LEU A 102 28.98 -11.35 -3.71
CA LEU A 102 30.43 -11.25 -3.84
C LEU A 102 31.03 -12.62 -4.19
N ILE A 103 30.63 -13.68 -3.48
CA ILE A 103 31.06 -15.07 -3.76
C ILE A 103 30.67 -15.48 -5.18
N LEU A 104 29.42 -15.24 -5.59
CA LEU A 104 28.94 -15.57 -6.94
C LEU A 104 29.69 -14.78 -8.02
N THR A 105 29.95 -13.49 -7.78
CA THR A 105 30.69 -12.63 -8.73
C THR A 105 32.15 -13.09 -8.88
N CYS A 106 32.80 -13.46 -7.78
CA CYS A 106 34.16 -13.99 -7.79
C CYS A 106 34.23 -15.39 -8.42
N TYR A 107 33.21 -16.24 -8.20
CA TYR A 107 33.20 -17.63 -8.66
C TYR A 107 32.86 -17.76 -10.15
N PHE A 108 31.89 -16.99 -10.65
CA PHE A 108 31.39 -17.16 -12.02
C PHE A 108 32.14 -16.38 -13.10
N LYS A 109 33.23 -15.65 -12.76
CA LYS A 109 34.05 -14.82 -13.68
C LYS A 109 33.22 -14.28 -14.86
N LEU A 110 32.17 -13.51 -14.56
CA LEU A 110 31.36 -12.59 -15.38
C LEU A 110 31.22 -12.75 -16.91
N ASP A 111 31.52 -13.88 -17.53
CA ASP A 111 31.53 -13.95 -18.99
C ASP A 111 30.13 -14.17 -19.56
N ILE A 112 29.21 -14.81 -18.84
CA ILE A 112 27.81 -14.85 -19.26
C ILE A 112 26.94 -14.91 -18.02
N ILE A 113 26.27 -13.79 -17.72
CA ILE A 113 25.08 -13.81 -16.87
C ILE A 113 24.09 -14.75 -17.55
N ASN A 114 23.91 -15.92 -16.95
CA ASN A 114 23.12 -16.99 -17.53
C ASN A 114 21.65 -16.51 -17.61
N MET A 115 21.25 -16.05 -18.80
CA MET A 115 19.88 -15.58 -19.13
C MET A 115 18.77 -16.42 -18.47
N PRO A 116 18.86 -17.77 -18.43
CA PRO A 116 17.86 -18.61 -17.77
C PRO A 116 17.70 -18.35 -16.26
N VAL A 117 18.79 -18.06 -15.55
CA VAL A 117 18.76 -17.79 -14.10
C VAL A 117 18.13 -16.43 -13.80
N MET A 118 18.38 -15.42 -14.65
CA MET A 118 17.67 -14.16 -14.51
C MET A 118 16.18 -14.33 -14.79
N LEU A 119 15.83 -15.02 -15.89
CA LEU A 119 14.44 -15.24 -16.28
C LEU A 119 13.63 -15.96 -15.20
N SER A 120 14.24 -16.91 -14.47
CA SER A 120 13.57 -17.64 -13.38
C SER A 120 13.29 -16.75 -12.16
N ILE A 121 14.23 -15.86 -11.78
CA ILE A 121 14.00 -14.92 -10.68
C ILE A 121 12.96 -13.87 -11.07
N PHE A 122 12.99 -13.40 -12.32
CA PHE A 122 11.95 -12.52 -12.86
C PHE A 122 10.58 -13.17 -12.81
N SER A 123 10.50 -14.43 -13.23
CA SER A 123 9.27 -15.22 -13.17
C SER A 123 8.78 -15.36 -11.72
N ALA A 124 9.67 -15.61 -10.77
CA ALA A 124 9.31 -15.70 -9.35
C ALA A 124 8.79 -14.36 -8.79
N TYR A 125 9.45 -13.24 -9.11
CA TYR A 125 8.99 -11.90 -8.70
C TYR A 125 7.64 -11.55 -9.33
N PHE A 126 7.46 -11.87 -10.61
CA PHE A 126 6.21 -11.66 -11.34
C PHE A 126 5.06 -12.49 -10.73
N ILE A 127 5.32 -13.76 -10.39
CA ILE A 127 4.34 -14.62 -9.70
C ILE A 127 3.95 -14.01 -8.34
N ILE A 128 4.87 -13.38 -7.61
CA ILE A 128 4.55 -12.72 -6.33
C ILE A 128 3.68 -11.48 -6.57
N ILE A 129 4.00 -10.63 -7.54
CA ILE A 129 3.17 -9.43 -7.85
C ILE A 129 1.78 -9.86 -8.31
N VAL A 130 1.71 -10.77 -9.27
CA VAL A 130 0.46 -11.25 -9.85
C VAL A 130 -0.35 -12.01 -8.80
N GLY A 131 0.30 -12.88 -8.03
CA GLY A 131 -0.29 -13.61 -6.93
C GLY A 131 -0.86 -12.68 -5.87
N ASP A 132 -0.15 -11.61 -5.49
CA ASP A 132 -0.65 -10.62 -4.55
C ASP A 132 -1.84 -9.82 -5.12
N HIS A 133 -1.77 -9.46 -6.40
CA HIS A 133 -2.85 -8.77 -7.11
C HIS A 133 -4.16 -9.57 -7.13
N PHE A 134 -4.09 -10.91 -7.20
CA PHE A 134 -5.27 -11.78 -7.16
C PHE A 134 -5.65 -12.24 -5.75
N TYR A 135 -4.67 -12.56 -4.90
CA TYR A 135 -4.89 -13.06 -3.55
C TYR A 135 -5.54 -12.02 -2.65
N ARG A 136 -5.15 -10.74 -2.78
CA ARG A 136 -5.65 -9.71 -1.86
C ARG A 136 -7.10 -9.33 -2.12
N PRO A 137 -7.58 -9.07 -3.35
CA PRO A 137 -9.00 -8.84 -3.59
C PRO A 137 -9.83 -10.07 -3.25
N PHE A 138 -9.31 -11.27 -3.53
CA PHE A 138 -9.97 -12.53 -3.16
C PHE A 138 -10.16 -12.62 -1.64
N LYS A 139 -9.10 -12.41 -0.86
CA LYS A 139 -9.16 -12.49 0.61
C LYS A 139 -9.90 -11.30 1.24
N ALA A 140 -9.73 -10.10 0.71
CA ALA A 140 -10.45 -8.90 1.16
C ALA A 140 -11.96 -9.00 0.86
N GLY A 141 -12.34 -9.55 -0.29
CA GLY A 141 -13.74 -9.80 -0.65
C GLY A 141 -14.39 -10.96 0.11
N TYR A 142 -13.60 -11.91 0.61
CA TYR A 142 -14.08 -12.99 1.48
C TYR A 142 -14.23 -12.56 2.95
N LEU A 143 -13.52 -11.52 3.39
CA LEU A 143 -13.46 -11.09 4.78
C LEU A 143 -14.21 -9.78 5.08
N ASN A 144 -14.43 -8.91 4.09
CA ASN A 144 -15.17 -7.68 4.30
C ASN A 144 -16.58 -7.82 3.71
N GLU A 145 -17.57 -7.99 4.59
CA GLU A 145 -18.99 -7.89 4.24
C GLU A 145 -19.37 -6.46 3.75
N GLY A 146 -18.49 -5.47 3.95
CA GLY A 146 -18.58 -4.13 3.36
C GLY A 146 -17.82 -4.02 2.02
N LYS A 147 -18.52 -3.66 0.94
CA LYS A 147 -17.98 -3.54 -0.43
C LYS A 147 -16.96 -2.39 -0.63
N LYS A 148 -16.74 -1.53 0.37
CA LYS A 148 -15.87 -0.35 0.30
C LYS A 148 -14.39 -0.73 0.36
N GLN A 149 -13.56 0.01 -0.36
CA GLN A 149 -12.11 -0.18 -0.35
C GLN A 149 -11.50 0.37 0.94
N SER A 150 -10.43 -0.26 1.42
CA SER A 150 -9.65 0.23 2.56
C SER A 150 -8.54 1.19 2.11
N LEU A 151 -8.37 2.31 2.83
CA LEU A 151 -7.26 3.25 2.64
C LEU A 151 -5.90 2.56 2.74
N TYR A 152 -5.72 1.74 3.78
CA TYR A 152 -4.47 1.01 4.03
C TYR A 152 -4.19 0.00 2.93
N HIS A 153 -5.21 -0.71 2.45
CA HIS A 153 -5.05 -1.63 1.33
C HIS A 153 -4.52 -0.93 0.07
N LYS A 154 -5.06 0.26 -0.24
CA LYS A 154 -4.58 1.09 -1.36
C LYS A 154 -3.14 1.58 -1.13
N ALA A 155 -2.82 2.03 0.08
CA ALA A 155 -1.46 2.46 0.42
C ALA A 155 -0.44 1.33 0.26
N VAL A 156 -0.76 0.11 0.73
CA VAL A 156 0.12 -1.04 0.59
C VAL A 156 0.27 -1.45 -0.88
N SER A 157 -0.79 -1.40 -1.69
CA SER A 157 -0.68 -1.75 -3.13
C SER A 157 0.19 -0.76 -3.91
N GLU A 158 0.23 0.53 -3.51
CA GLU A 158 1.17 1.49 -4.07
C GLU A 158 2.63 1.13 -3.77
N ILE A 159 2.92 0.58 -2.58
CA ILE A 159 4.26 0.10 -2.22
C ILE A 159 4.68 -1.05 -3.13
N LEU A 160 3.79 -2.02 -3.42
CA LEU A 160 4.10 -3.15 -4.30
C LEU A 160 4.59 -2.70 -5.69
N ASN A 161 4.03 -1.61 -6.20
CA ASN A 161 4.36 -1.06 -7.51
C ASN A 161 5.68 -0.26 -7.52
N PHE A 162 6.25 0.05 -6.35
CA PHE A 162 7.46 0.85 -6.22
C PHE A 162 8.67 0.26 -6.97
N PRO A 163 8.99 -1.05 -6.91
CA PRO A 163 10.16 -1.61 -7.58
C PRO A 163 9.96 -1.76 -9.09
N GLY A 164 8.70 -1.87 -9.55
CA GLY A 164 8.38 -2.03 -10.97
C GLY A 164 8.77 -0.81 -11.81
N ARG A 165 8.65 0.41 -11.26
CA ARG A 165 8.99 1.67 -11.95
C ARG A 165 10.49 1.79 -12.28
N PRO A 166 11.43 1.68 -11.31
CA PRO A 166 12.85 1.71 -11.60
C PRO A 166 13.29 0.51 -12.44
N MET A 167 12.67 -0.67 -12.28
CA MET A 167 12.94 -1.82 -13.16
C MET A 167 12.59 -1.52 -14.62
N GLY A 168 11.40 -1.00 -14.89
CA GLY A 168 10.99 -0.66 -16.26
C GLY A 168 11.95 0.33 -16.93
N ALA A 169 12.35 1.38 -16.20
CA ALA A 169 13.34 2.34 -16.69
C ALA A 169 14.72 1.70 -16.95
N PHE A 170 15.16 0.83 -16.05
CA PHE A 170 16.44 0.11 -16.17
C PHE A 170 16.45 -0.83 -17.39
N PHE A 171 15.36 -1.57 -17.62
CA PHE A 171 15.24 -2.45 -18.78
C PHE A 171 15.16 -1.69 -20.11
N GLY A 172 14.44 -0.57 -20.13
CA GLY A 172 14.46 0.33 -21.30
C GLY A 172 15.88 0.77 -21.63
N ALA A 173 16.66 1.18 -20.62
CA ALA A 173 18.05 1.57 -20.80
C ALA A 173 18.95 0.41 -21.26
N LEU A 174 18.79 -0.79 -20.68
CA LEU A 174 19.54 -1.99 -21.08
C LEU A 174 19.23 -2.43 -22.51
N GLY A 175 17.96 -2.44 -22.91
CA GLY A 175 17.54 -2.79 -24.27
C GLY A 175 18.19 -1.89 -25.32
N THR A 176 18.33 -0.60 -25.03
CA THR A 176 19.04 0.34 -25.93
C THR A 176 20.57 0.16 -25.96
N ARG A 177 21.18 -0.36 -24.90
CA ARG A 177 22.65 -0.50 -24.76
C ARG A 177 23.22 -1.88 -25.13
N ILE A 178 22.44 -2.96 -24.99
CA ILE A 178 22.88 -4.30 -25.42
C ILE A 178 23.19 -4.33 -26.93
N HIS A 179 22.57 -3.43 -27.71
CA HIS A 179 22.87 -3.29 -29.13
C HIS A 179 24.20 -2.60 -29.46
N THR A 180 24.88 -1.94 -28.50
CA THR A 180 25.96 -1.00 -28.82
C THR A 180 27.34 -1.31 -28.25
N THR A 181 27.55 -2.20 -27.27
CA THR A 181 28.92 -2.47 -26.77
C THR A 181 29.12 -3.80 -26.02
N HIS A 182 30.29 -4.41 -26.21
CA HIS A 182 30.78 -5.66 -25.59
C HIS A 182 31.26 -5.51 -24.12
N SER A 183 31.16 -4.33 -23.51
CA SER A 183 31.68 -4.03 -22.17
C SER A 183 30.55 -3.84 -21.15
N ASN A 184 29.87 -4.93 -20.77
CA ASN A 184 28.65 -4.89 -19.93
C ASN A 184 28.83 -5.49 -18.51
N SER A 185 30.06 -5.71 -18.04
CA SER A 185 30.32 -6.33 -16.73
C SER A 185 29.77 -5.50 -15.56
N VAL A 186 29.86 -4.17 -15.62
CA VAL A 186 29.36 -3.27 -14.56
C VAL A 186 27.83 -3.27 -14.47
N LEU A 187 27.13 -3.19 -15.61
CA LEU A 187 25.66 -3.27 -15.64
C LEU A 187 25.16 -4.62 -15.14
N GLY A 188 25.92 -5.68 -15.44
CA GLY A 188 25.71 -7.02 -14.91
C GLY A 188 25.75 -7.09 -13.38
N ILE A 189 26.80 -6.54 -12.78
CA ILE A 189 26.96 -6.49 -11.32
C ILE A 189 25.82 -5.68 -10.68
N ILE A 190 25.44 -4.54 -11.26
CA ILE A 190 24.33 -3.71 -10.76
C ILE A 190 23.01 -4.50 -10.81
N LEU A 191 22.75 -5.20 -11.91
CA LEU A 191 21.55 -6.02 -12.07
C LEU A 191 21.51 -7.18 -11.08
N ILE A 192 22.65 -7.86 -10.85
CA ILE A 192 22.77 -8.90 -9.83
C ILE A 192 22.50 -8.32 -8.44
N GLY A 193 23.13 -7.20 -8.08
CA GLY A 193 22.88 -6.54 -6.80
C GLY A 193 21.41 -6.17 -6.61
N TYR A 194 20.76 -5.63 -7.65
CA TYR A 194 19.35 -5.29 -7.60
C TYR A 194 18.45 -6.51 -7.42
N VAL A 195 18.65 -7.54 -8.24
CA VAL A 195 17.79 -8.73 -8.28
C VAL A 195 17.99 -9.62 -7.05
N TYR A 196 19.23 -9.83 -6.63
CA TYR A 196 19.54 -10.77 -5.55
C TYR A 196 19.57 -10.12 -4.16
N VAL A 197 19.73 -8.80 -4.07
CA VAL A 197 19.77 -8.12 -2.76
C VAL A 197 18.48 -7.33 -2.53
N LEU A 198 18.14 -6.40 -3.42
CA LEU A 198 17.04 -5.46 -3.17
C LEU A 198 15.66 -6.11 -3.27
N ILE A 199 15.43 -6.99 -4.25
CA ILE A 199 14.12 -7.63 -4.42
C ILE A 199 13.74 -8.53 -3.23
N PRO A 200 14.61 -9.43 -2.72
CA PRO A 200 14.28 -10.23 -1.53
C PRO A 200 14.04 -9.39 -0.28
N ILE A 201 14.87 -8.36 -0.05
CA ILE A 201 14.66 -7.43 1.07
C ILE A 201 13.31 -6.73 0.92
N PHE A 202 12.98 -6.27 -0.29
CA PHE A 202 11.71 -5.64 -0.58
C PHE A 202 10.53 -6.57 -0.29
N ILE A 203 10.53 -7.81 -0.82
CA ILE A 203 9.46 -8.79 -0.63
C ILE A 203 9.26 -9.10 0.85
N LEU A 204 10.35 -9.36 1.60
CA LEU A 204 10.27 -9.66 3.03
C LEU A 204 9.69 -8.48 3.83
N SER A 205 10.14 -7.27 3.52
CA SER A 205 9.68 -6.04 4.19
C SER A 205 8.22 -5.75 3.86
N TYR A 206 7.83 -5.95 2.60
CA TYR A 206 6.45 -5.83 2.15
C TYR A 206 5.52 -6.82 2.85
N TYR A 207 5.91 -8.10 2.92
CA TYR A 207 5.13 -9.13 3.59
C TYR A 207 4.96 -8.84 5.09
N GLN A 208 6.02 -8.37 5.76
CA GLN A 208 5.96 -7.97 7.16
C GLN A 208 5.04 -6.77 7.37
N ALA A 209 5.13 -5.74 6.52
CA ALA A 209 4.25 -4.57 6.57
C ALA A 209 2.79 -4.96 6.36
N PHE A 210 2.51 -5.80 5.35
CA PHE A 210 1.17 -6.31 5.09
C PHE A 210 0.61 -7.13 6.26
N LYS A 211 1.43 -8.00 6.87
CA LYS A 211 0.99 -8.81 8.00
C LYS A 211 0.66 -7.94 9.22
N GLN A 212 1.44 -6.89 9.49
CA GLN A 212 1.18 -5.96 10.59
C GLN A 212 -0.13 -5.20 10.38
N ASP A 213 -0.31 -4.63 9.19
CA ASP A 213 -1.54 -3.93 8.82
C ASP A 213 -2.79 -4.83 8.92
N TYR A 214 -2.69 -6.06 8.41
CA TYR A 214 -3.75 -7.06 8.52
C TYR A 214 -4.09 -7.39 9.98
N GLN A 215 -3.10 -7.48 10.86
CA GLN A 215 -3.34 -7.77 12.28
C GLN A 215 -3.95 -6.60 13.06
N LEU A 216 -3.63 -5.36 12.69
CA LEU A 216 -4.17 -4.15 13.31
C LEU A 216 -5.63 -3.93 12.90
N ASN A 217 -5.91 -4.05 11.60
CA ASN A 217 -7.24 -3.75 11.05
C ASN A 217 -8.27 -4.87 11.26
N HIS A 218 -7.89 -6.04 11.76
CA HIS A 218 -8.81 -7.16 12.03
C HIS A 218 -8.95 -7.51 13.52
N LYS A 219 -8.32 -6.73 14.42
CA LYS A 219 -8.56 -6.81 15.86
C LYS A 219 -9.62 -5.82 16.36
N ILE A 220 -10.12 -4.96 15.47
CA ILE A 220 -11.04 -3.85 15.79
C ILE A 220 -12.52 -4.25 15.48
N LEU A 221 -12.76 -5.50 15.10
CA LEU A 221 -14.10 -6.12 15.03
C LEU A 221 -14.18 -7.23 16.07
#